data_AF-A0A8X6MC23-F1
#
_entry.id   AF-A0A8X6MC23-F1
#
_cell.length_a   1.000
_cell.length_b   1.000
_cell.length_c   1.000
_cell.angle_alpha   90.00
_cell.angle_beta   90.00
_cell.angle_gamma   90.00
#
_symmetry.space_group_name_H-M   'P 1'
#
loop_
_entity.id
_entity.type
_entity.pdbx_description
1 polymer ?
#
loop_
_entity_poly.entity_id
_entity_poly.type
_entity_poly.pdbx_seq_one_letter_code
_entity_poly.pdbx_strand_id
1 'polypeptide(L)'
;MVNVKNSGASFGFFLLLLVLASTRTEGSERSRQNVRGPPLSFVEWLIFFWVIGMVWAECKQLWEEGLKAYIRQWWNWLDFIMLSLYLTTFSLKGVAYLQVQSGRYGPRVLQRALWPGNDPSLIAEGVFAVANVFSFARIIYLFQTNPHLGPLQISLGCMIIDIAKFLFIFFLVLTSFACGLNQLYWYYDSNTEFCETKLVAGENVTLNCQYNPDAFMTLIFALRSIGKGRVATEAFCGIQNLPSPPEKLHTYTELFESTQFINEKLCLQEKKLAQTLP
;
A
#
# COMPACT_ATOMS: atom_id res chain seq x y z
N MET A 1 18.49 18.21 -27.64
CA MET A 1 17.39 19.00 -27.04
C MET A 1 16.02 18.73 -27.69
N VAL A 2 15.94 18.46 -29.00
CA VAL A 2 14.66 18.13 -29.70
C VAL A 2 14.08 16.77 -29.28
N ASN A 3 14.90 15.76 -28.98
CA ASN A 3 14.41 14.43 -28.58
C ASN A 3 13.71 14.37 -27.21
N VAL A 4 14.10 15.20 -26.23
CA VAL A 4 13.52 15.16 -24.87
C VAL A 4 12.08 15.71 -24.86
N LYS A 5 11.79 16.70 -25.70
CA LYS A 5 10.47 17.35 -25.77
C LYS A 5 9.39 16.43 -26.37
N ASN A 6 9.77 15.59 -27.34
CA ASN A 6 8.86 14.60 -27.93
C ASN A 6 8.61 13.41 -26.98
N SER A 7 9.62 12.95 -26.24
CA SER A 7 9.44 11.87 -25.26
C SER A 7 8.47 12.27 -24.14
N GLY A 8 8.60 13.49 -23.61
CA GLY A 8 7.68 14.00 -22.58
C GLY A 8 6.24 14.17 -23.07
N ALA A 9 6.04 14.65 -24.30
CA ALA A 9 4.71 14.79 -24.89
C ALA A 9 4.03 13.41 -25.15
N SER A 10 4.80 12.42 -25.63
CA SER A 10 4.30 11.07 -25.82
C SER A 10 3.87 10.43 -24.49
N PHE A 11 4.65 10.63 -23.42
CA PHE A 11 4.31 10.12 -22.10
C PHE A 11 3.07 10.83 -21.50
N GLY A 12 2.93 12.14 -21.73
CA GLY A 12 1.71 12.87 -21.35
C GLY A 12 0.45 12.31 -22.03
N PHE A 13 0.54 11.92 -23.30
CA PHE A 13 -0.56 11.25 -24.01
C PHE A 13 -0.85 9.87 -23.45
N PHE A 14 0.17 9.09 -23.08
CA PHE A 14 -0.01 7.82 -22.38
C PHE A 14 -0.79 7.97 -21.07
N LEU A 15 -0.46 9.00 -20.27
CA LEU A 15 -1.20 9.28 -19.03
C LEU A 15 -2.63 9.72 -19.30
N LEU A 16 -2.88 10.51 -20.36
CA LEU A 16 -4.23 10.84 -20.78
C LEU A 16 -5.03 9.57 -21.12
N LEU A 17 -4.42 8.62 -21.83
CA LEU A 17 -5.04 7.33 -22.12
C LEU A 17 -5.36 6.53 -20.85
N LEU A 18 -4.48 6.55 -19.84
CA LEU A 18 -4.75 5.92 -18.54
C LEU A 18 -5.90 6.62 -17.79
N VAL A 19 -5.97 7.95 -17.84
CA VAL A 19 -7.08 8.70 -17.26
C VAL A 19 -8.39 8.31 -17.98
N LEU A 20 -8.38 8.26 -19.32
CA LEU A 20 -9.53 7.82 -20.11
C LEU A 20 -9.94 6.37 -19.82
N ALA A 21 -8.97 5.49 -19.61
CA ALA A 21 -9.23 4.10 -19.19
C ALA A 21 -9.84 4.02 -17.79
N SER A 22 -9.52 4.98 -16.90
CA SER A 22 -10.09 5.04 -15.56
C SER A 22 -11.48 5.71 -15.52
N THR A 23 -11.74 6.68 -16.40
CA THR A 23 -13.07 7.25 -16.62
C THR A 23 -13.94 6.26 -17.37
N ARG A 24 -14.59 5.37 -16.61
CA ARG A 24 -15.57 4.41 -17.13
C ARG A 24 -16.63 5.13 -17.96
N THR A 25 -16.68 4.85 -19.27
CA THR A 25 -17.83 5.18 -20.10
C THR A 25 -18.99 4.29 -19.64
N GLU A 26 -19.97 4.90 -18.95
CA GLU A 26 -20.90 4.25 -18.01
C GLU A 26 -21.89 3.20 -18.58
N GLY A 27 -21.85 2.84 -19.87
CA GLY A 27 -22.88 2.00 -20.49
C GLY A 27 -22.57 0.50 -20.62
N SER A 28 -21.33 0.13 -20.94
CA SER A 28 -21.03 -1.21 -21.52
C SER A 28 -20.38 -2.22 -20.54
N GLU A 29 -19.79 -1.74 -19.45
CA GLU A 29 -18.86 -2.52 -18.62
C GLU A 29 -19.47 -3.13 -17.34
N ARG A 30 -20.72 -2.82 -16.98
CA ARG A 30 -21.37 -3.43 -15.79
C ARG A 30 -21.54 -4.95 -15.94
N SER A 31 -21.75 -5.44 -17.15
CA SER A 31 -21.80 -6.88 -17.45
C SER A 31 -20.41 -7.53 -17.33
N ARG A 32 -19.33 -6.79 -17.62
CA ARG A 32 -17.93 -7.27 -17.57
C ARG A 32 -17.38 -7.39 -16.16
N GLN A 33 -17.95 -6.68 -15.17
CA GLN A 33 -17.53 -6.76 -13.76
C GLN A 33 -17.74 -8.14 -13.14
N ASN A 34 -18.70 -8.92 -13.65
CA ASN A 34 -19.00 -10.28 -13.18
C ASN A 34 -18.39 -11.37 -14.08
N VAL A 35 -17.60 -10.99 -15.09
CA VAL A 35 -16.91 -11.93 -15.98
C VAL A 35 -15.46 -12.06 -15.53
N ARG A 36 -15.04 -13.29 -15.22
CA ARG A 36 -13.64 -13.59 -14.91
C ARG A 36 -12.81 -13.59 -16.17
N GLY A 37 -11.63 -12.96 -16.12
CA GLY A 37 -10.73 -12.83 -17.28
C GLY A 37 -11.41 -12.21 -18.50
N PRO A 38 -12.02 -11.00 -18.40
CA PRO A 38 -12.65 -10.38 -19.55
C PRO A 38 -11.61 -10.14 -20.65
N PRO A 39 -11.99 -10.28 -21.94
CA PRO A 39 -11.08 -9.96 -23.04
C PRO A 39 -10.67 -8.48 -22.96
N LEU A 40 -9.41 -8.19 -23.30
CA LEU A 40 -8.84 -6.84 -23.28
C LEU A 40 -9.77 -5.86 -24.01
N SER A 41 -10.12 -4.76 -23.35
CA SER A 41 -10.87 -3.67 -24.01
C SER A 41 -10.02 -3.02 -25.09
N PHE A 42 -10.65 -2.29 -26.01
CA PHE A 42 -9.92 -1.57 -27.05
C PHE A 42 -8.87 -0.61 -26.46
N VAL A 43 -9.22 0.08 -25.36
CA VAL A 43 -8.31 0.99 -24.64
C VAL A 43 -7.17 0.22 -23.98
N GLU A 44 -7.44 -0.93 -23.36
CA GLU A 44 -6.40 -1.77 -22.76
C GLU A 44 -5.43 -2.33 -23.81
N TRP A 45 -5.93 -2.65 -25.01
CA TRP A 45 -5.09 -3.04 -26.14
C TRP A 45 -4.15 -1.92 -26.59
N LEU A 46 -4.67 -0.68 -26.66
CA LEU A 46 -3.87 0.50 -26.97
C LEU A 46 -2.76 0.72 -25.93
N ILE A 47 -3.10 0.61 -24.64
CA ILE A 47 -2.14 0.71 -23.52
C ILE A 47 -1.09 -0.40 -23.63
N PHE A 48 -1.50 -1.64 -23.94
CA PHE A 48 -0.59 -2.77 -24.09
C PHE A 48 0.48 -2.53 -25.16
N PHE A 49 0.07 -2.12 -26.36
CA PHE A 49 1.02 -1.77 -27.42
C PHE A 49 1.95 -0.63 -27.01
N TRP A 50 1.42 0.37 -26.30
CA TRP A 50 2.22 1.49 -25.80
C TRP A 50 3.29 1.02 -24.81
N VAL A 51 2.91 0.17 -23.86
CA VAL A 51 3.83 -0.40 -22.87
C VAL A 51 4.93 -1.22 -23.56
N ILE A 52 4.61 -2.02 -24.57
CA ILE A 52 5.64 -2.74 -25.35
C ILE A 52 6.64 -1.77 -25.99
N GLY A 53 6.15 -0.65 -26.54
CA GLY A 53 7.02 0.40 -27.09
C GLY A 53 7.95 1.01 -26.02
N MET A 54 7.46 1.24 -24.81
CA MET A 54 8.27 1.71 -23.68
C MET A 54 9.29 0.66 -23.22
N VAL A 55 8.90 -0.61 -23.13
CA VAL A 55 9.81 -1.71 -22.79
C VAL A 55 10.94 -1.80 -23.81
N TRP A 56 10.63 -1.71 -25.10
CA TRP A 56 11.65 -1.69 -26.15
C TRP A 56 12.60 -0.49 -26.02
N ALA A 57 12.07 0.69 -25.72
CA ALA A 57 12.89 1.89 -25.52
C ALA A 57 13.85 1.74 -24.32
N GLU A 58 13.37 1.25 -23.17
CA GLU A 58 14.19 0.99 -21.99
C GLU A 58 15.23 -0.10 -22.23
N CYS A 59 14.89 -1.17 -22.96
CA CYS A 59 15.86 -2.21 -23.33
C CYS A 59 17.01 -1.65 -24.17
N LYS A 60 16.72 -0.72 -25.11
CA LYS A 60 17.77 -0.05 -25.88
C LYS A 60 18.64 0.86 -25.01
N GLN A 61 18.03 1.65 -24.12
CA GLN A 61 18.78 2.48 -23.18
C GLN A 61 19.70 1.64 -22.30
N LEU A 62 19.21 0.51 -21.78
CA LEU A 62 19.98 -0.43 -20.98
C LEU A 62 21.19 -0.99 -21.75
N TRP A 63 21.00 -1.28 -23.04
CA TRP A 63 22.06 -1.80 -23.90
C TRP A 63 23.12 -0.74 -24.23
N GLU A 64 22.70 0.50 -24.49
CA GLU A 64 23.60 1.60 -24.86
C GLU A 64 24.40 2.17 -23.68
N GLU A 65 23.77 2.35 -22.51
CA GLU A 65 24.44 2.86 -21.29
C GLU A 65 25.23 1.77 -20.55
N GLY A 66 24.80 0.51 -20.66
CA GLY A 66 25.32 -0.62 -19.92
C GLY A 66 24.72 -0.78 -18.52
N LEU A 67 24.52 -2.04 -18.11
CA LEU A 67 23.81 -2.45 -16.87
C LEU A 67 24.33 -1.73 -15.61
N LYS A 68 25.65 -1.61 -15.44
CA LYS A 68 26.26 -1.03 -14.23
C LYS A 68 26.00 0.47 -14.11
N ALA A 69 26.00 1.19 -15.23
CA ALA A 69 25.67 2.62 -15.25
C ALA A 69 24.18 2.83 -14.99
N TYR A 70 23.33 2.00 -15.60
CA TYR A 70 21.88 2.05 -15.45
C TYR A 70 21.43 1.86 -14.00
N ILE A 71 21.95 0.83 -13.30
CA ILE A 71 21.57 0.51 -11.92
C ILE A 71 21.97 1.60 -10.91
N ARG A 72 23.02 2.39 -11.21
CA ARG A 72 23.46 3.46 -10.30
C ARG A 72 22.50 4.65 -10.28
N GLN A 73 21.67 4.79 -11.32
CA GLN A 73 20.74 5.89 -11.42
C GLN A 73 19.39 5.50 -10.80
N TRP A 74 19.08 6.07 -9.62
CA TRP A 74 17.82 5.82 -8.88
C TRP A 74 16.56 6.04 -9.71
N TRP A 75 16.64 6.93 -10.70
CA TRP A 75 15.54 7.22 -11.59
C TRP A 75 15.23 6.07 -12.57
N ASN A 76 16.26 5.41 -13.07
CA ASN A 76 16.11 4.24 -13.95
C ASN A 76 15.43 3.07 -13.21
N TRP A 77 15.61 2.98 -11.89
CA TRP A 77 14.88 2.02 -11.06
C TRP A 77 13.36 2.24 -11.06
N LEU A 78 12.90 3.49 -11.02
CA LEU A 78 11.45 3.79 -11.06
C LEU A 78 10.87 3.31 -12.40
N ASP A 79 11.56 3.58 -13.50
CA ASP A 79 11.11 3.18 -14.84
C ASP A 79 11.09 1.65 -14.98
N PHE A 80 12.11 0.97 -14.47
CA PHE A 80 12.16 -0.49 -14.41
C PHE A 80 11.01 -1.08 -13.56
N ILE A 81 10.76 -0.55 -12.36
CA ILE A 81 9.69 -1.01 -11.47
C ILE A 81 8.33 -0.82 -12.14
N MET A 82 8.05 0.37 -12.66
CA MET A 82 6.80 0.68 -13.35
C MET A 82 6.56 -0.28 -14.53
N LEU A 83 7.55 -0.48 -15.40
CA LEU A 83 7.39 -1.39 -16.55
C LEU A 83 7.23 -2.85 -16.11
N SER A 84 7.94 -3.29 -15.08
CA SER A 84 7.79 -4.64 -14.54
C SER A 84 6.38 -4.88 -13.98
N LEU A 85 5.78 -3.88 -13.33
CA LEU A 85 4.40 -3.95 -12.83
C LEU A 85 3.40 -4.05 -14.00
N TYR A 86 3.59 -3.27 -15.07
CA TYR A 86 2.75 -3.40 -16.27
C TYR A 86 2.87 -4.77 -16.93
N LEU A 87 4.10 -5.27 -17.12
CA LEU A 87 4.32 -6.61 -17.66
C LEU A 87 3.67 -7.68 -16.79
N THR A 88 3.73 -7.53 -15.47
CA THR A 88 3.08 -8.41 -14.51
C THR A 88 1.55 -8.36 -14.66
N THR A 89 0.94 -7.18 -14.78
CA THR A 89 -0.50 -7.05 -15.04
C THR A 89 -0.93 -7.79 -16.30
N PHE A 90 -0.25 -7.55 -17.43
CA PHE A 90 -0.63 -8.18 -18.69
C PHE A 90 -0.40 -9.70 -18.67
N SER A 91 0.66 -10.14 -18.01
CA SER A 91 0.93 -11.58 -17.79
C SER A 91 -0.18 -12.21 -16.95
N LEU A 92 -0.60 -11.59 -15.85
CA LEU A 92 -1.70 -12.08 -15.00
C LEU A 92 -3.04 -12.08 -15.74
N LYS A 93 -3.33 -11.06 -16.56
CA LYS A 93 -4.53 -11.05 -17.43
C LYS A 93 -4.48 -12.18 -18.47
N GLY A 94 -3.31 -12.44 -19.06
CA GLY A 94 -3.10 -13.57 -19.96
C GLY A 94 -3.32 -14.92 -19.27
N VAL A 95 -2.75 -15.12 -18.08
CA VAL A 95 -2.95 -16.32 -17.26
C VAL A 95 -4.42 -16.50 -16.90
N ALA A 96 -5.11 -15.43 -16.47
CA ALA A 96 -6.53 -15.47 -16.16
C ALA A 96 -7.37 -15.89 -17.38
N TYR A 97 -7.07 -15.34 -18.55
CA TYR A 97 -7.72 -15.72 -19.80
C TYR A 97 -7.49 -17.19 -20.16
N LEU A 98 -6.25 -17.68 -20.06
CA LEU A 98 -5.90 -19.07 -20.34
C LEU A 98 -6.57 -20.05 -19.36
N GLN A 99 -6.62 -19.72 -18.06
CA GLN A 99 -7.28 -20.54 -17.05
C GLN A 99 -8.78 -20.65 -17.30
N VAL A 100 -9.42 -19.55 -17.69
CA VAL A 100 -10.84 -19.49 -18.08
C VAL A 100 -11.12 -20.26 -19.37
N GLN A 101 -10.16 -20.31 -20.30
CA GLN A 101 -10.25 -21.12 -21.52
C GLN A 101 -10.03 -22.61 -21.26
N SER A 102 -9.11 -22.95 -20.35
CA SER A 102 -8.82 -24.33 -19.96
C SER A 102 -9.96 -25.01 -19.20
N GLY A 103 -10.92 -24.24 -18.67
CA GLY A 103 -12.10 -24.77 -17.96
C GLY A 103 -11.81 -25.34 -16.57
N ARG A 104 -10.57 -25.24 -16.08
CA ARG A 104 -10.11 -25.82 -14.80
C ARG A 104 -10.39 -24.94 -13.57
N TYR A 105 -10.83 -23.70 -13.77
CA TYR A 105 -10.88 -22.65 -12.72
C TYR A 105 -12.31 -22.24 -12.31
N GLY A 106 -13.33 -22.96 -12.79
CA GLY A 106 -14.74 -22.72 -12.47
C GLY A 106 -15.52 -21.87 -13.50
N PRO A 107 -16.72 -21.39 -13.15
CA PRO A 107 -17.60 -20.68 -14.08
C PRO A 107 -17.05 -19.32 -14.49
N ARG A 108 -17.22 -18.97 -15.78
CA ARG A 108 -16.74 -17.70 -16.36
C ARG A 108 -17.47 -16.48 -15.82
N VAL A 109 -18.77 -16.63 -15.55
CA VAL A 109 -19.62 -15.57 -15.03
C VAL A 109 -19.91 -15.90 -13.57
N LEU A 110 -19.42 -15.07 -12.67
CA LEU A 110 -19.68 -15.17 -11.24
C LEU A 110 -19.70 -13.78 -10.64
N GLN A 111 -20.65 -13.53 -9.73
CA GLN A 111 -20.70 -12.27 -9.00
C GLN A 111 -19.38 -12.02 -8.26
N ARG A 112 -18.85 -10.79 -8.37
CA ARG A 112 -17.53 -10.41 -7.85
C ARG A 112 -17.32 -10.71 -6.36
N ALA A 113 -18.39 -10.74 -5.56
CA ALA A 113 -18.31 -11.06 -4.13
C ALA A 113 -17.92 -12.52 -3.84
N LEU A 114 -18.18 -13.45 -4.78
CA LEU A 114 -17.87 -14.87 -4.64
C LEU A 114 -16.51 -15.26 -5.27
N TRP A 115 -15.71 -14.27 -5.64
CA TRP A 115 -14.39 -14.49 -6.21
C TRP A 115 -13.41 -14.90 -5.10
N PRO A 116 -12.69 -16.04 -5.20
CA PRO A 116 -11.66 -16.37 -4.23
C PRO A 116 -10.60 -15.26 -4.17
N GLY A 117 -10.08 -14.99 -2.97
CA GLY A 117 -9.11 -13.91 -2.73
C GLY A 117 -7.83 -14.02 -3.57
N ASN A 118 -7.48 -15.22 -4.03
CA ASN A 118 -6.32 -15.50 -4.87
C ASN A 118 -6.63 -15.49 -6.38
N ASP A 119 -7.76 -14.93 -6.80
CA ASP A 119 -8.09 -14.86 -8.22
C ASP A 119 -7.06 -14.00 -8.99
N PRO A 120 -6.45 -14.52 -10.07
CA PRO A 120 -5.44 -13.79 -10.83
C PRO A 120 -5.98 -12.52 -11.47
N SER A 121 -7.30 -12.45 -11.73
CA SER A 121 -7.97 -11.24 -12.23
C SER A 121 -7.96 -10.11 -11.18
N LEU A 122 -8.20 -10.43 -9.90
CA LEU A 122 -8.17 -9.42 -8.81
C LEU A 122 -6.76 -8.90 -8.59
N ILE A 123 -5.78 -9.81 -8.59
CA ILE A 123 -4.37 -9.45 -8.44
C ILE A 123 -3.93 -8.59 -9.63
N ALA A 124 -4.34 -8.92 -10.86
CA ALA A 124 -4.04 -8.12 -12.04
C ALA A 124 -4.59 -6.69 -11.95
N GLU A 125 -5.84 -6.53 -11.49
CA GLU A 125 -6.45 -5.21 -11.28
C GLU A 125 -5.72 -4.39 -10.22
N GLY A 126 -5.31 -5.02 -9.11
CA GLY A 126 -4.53 -4.38 -8.05
C GLY A 126 -3.16 -3.93 -8.53
N VAL A 127 -2.41 -4.82 -9.20
CA VAL A 127 -1.09 -4.51 -9.76
C VAL A 127 -1.20 -3.42 -10.84
N PHE A 128 -2.27 -3.42 -11.65
CA PHE A 128 -2.53 -2.37 -12.64
C PHE A 128 -2.73 -1.00 -11.99
N ALA A 129 -3.48 -0.94 -10.89
CA ALA A 129 -3.68 0.30 -10.16
C ALA A 129 -2.36 0.84 -9.59
N VAL A 130 -1.52 -0.03 -9.03
CA VAL A 130 -0.19 0.34 -8.53
C VAL A 130 0.71 0.83 -9.68
N ALA A 131 0.70 0.15 -10.82
CA ALA A 131 1.44 0.57 -12.02
C ALA A 131 1.02 1.97 -12.51
N ASN A 132 -0.28 2.28 -12.46
CA ASN A 132 -0.80 3.60 -12.82
C ASN A 132 -0.27 4.69 -11.86
N VAL A 133 -0.21 4.43 -10.55
CA VAL A 133 0.36 5.38 -9.58
C VAL A 133 1.82 5.68 -9.88
N PHE A 134 2.64 4.66 -10.14
CA PHE A 134 4.04 4.84 -10.53
C PHE A 134 4.17 5.58 -11.88
N SER A 135 3.23 5.39 -12.80
CA SER A 135 3.19 6.13 -14.06
C SER A 135 2.95 7.61 -13.85
N PHE A 136 2.06 8.00 -12.93
CA PHE A 136 1.92 9.42 -12.58
C PHE A 136 3.13 9.96 -11.82
N ALA A 137 3.79 9.14 -10.99
CA ALA A 137 5.04 9.53 -10.32
C ALA A 137 6.16 9.87 -11.34
N ARG A 138 6.16 9.24 -12.52
CA ARG A 138 7.06 9.57 -13.64
C ARG A 138 6.88 11.01 -14.16
N ILE A 139 5.75 11.69 -13.93
CA ILE A 139 5.63 13.13 -14.29
C ILE A 139 6.69 13.98 -13.56
N ILE A 140 7.08 13.59 -12.36
CA ILE A 140 8.08 14.31 -11.56
C ILE A 140 9.41 14.45 -12.32
N TYR A 141 9.71 13.57 -13.28
CA TYR A 141 10.86 13.72 -14.18
C TYR A 141 10.82 14.94 -15.07
N LEU A 142 9.62 15.32 -15.50
CA LEU A 142 9.47 16.43 -16.44
C LEU A 142 9.79 17.76 -15.76
N PHE A 143 9.63 17.86 -14.43
CA PHE A 143 10.00 19.04 -13.66
C PHE A 143 11.50 19.34 -13.67
N GLN A 144 12.36 18.32 -13.89
CA GLN A 144 13.82 18.51 -14.03
C GLN A 144 14.19 19.36 -15.25
N THR A 145 13.36 19.32 -16.29
CA THR A 145 13.62 20.08 -17.53
C THR A 145 13.22 21.54 -17.43
N ASN A 146 12.51 21.94 -16.37
CA ASN A 146 12.14 23.32 -16.13
C ASN A 146 13.24 24.05 -15.33
N PRO A 147 13.76 25.19 -15.82
CA PRO A 147 14.85 25.94 -15.16
C PRO A 147 14.54 26.37 -13.72
N HIS A 148 13.26 26.59 -13.38
CA HIS A 148 12.84 27.02 -12.04
C HIS A 148 12.50 25.86 -11.11
N LEU A 149 11.98 24.75 -11.64
CA LEU A 149 11.53 23.61 -10.82
C LEU A 149 12.63 22.54 -10.62
N GLY A 150 13.63 22.49 -11.50
CA GLY A 150 14.75 21.54 -11.40
C GLY A 150 15.52 21.64 -10.08
N PRO A 151 16.01 22.83 -9.66
CA PRO A 151 16.73 22.99 -8.39
C PRO A 151 15.88 22.62 -7.17
N LEU A 152 14.58 22.91 -7.22
CA LEU A 152 13.63 22.55 -6.17
C LEU A 152 13.48 21.03 -6.05
N GLN A 153 13.39 20.32 -7.17
CA GLN A 153 13.31 18.86 -7.20
C GLN A 153 14.59 18.19 -6.67
N ILE A 154 15.76 18.71 -7.01
CA ILE A 154 17.04 18.19 -6.48
C ILE A 154 17.06 18.35 -4.95
N SER A 155 16.62 19.51 -4.46
CA SER A 155 16.54 19.80 -3.02
C SER A 155 15.57 18.84 -2.32
N LEU A 156 14.41 18.58 -2.92
CA LEU A 156 13.43 17.61 -2.45
C LEU A 156 14.02 16.18 -2.41
N GLY A 157 14.74 15.77 -3.45
CA GLY A 157 15.39 14.46 -3.51
C GLY A 157 16.40 14.24 -2.37
N CYS A 158 17.20 15.26 -2.05
CA CYS A 158 18.12 15.21 -0.92
C CYS A 158 17.38 15.09 0.42
N MET A 159 16.29 15.85 0.61
CA MET A 159 15.47 15.77 1.82
C MET A 159 14.82 14.39 2.00
N ILE A 160 14.34 13.77 0.92
CA ILE A 160 13.77 12.41 0.96
C ILE A 160 14.81 11.41 1.48
N ILE A 161 16.07 11.52 1.06
CA ILE A 161 17.14 10.62 1.53
C ILE A 161 17.33 10.76 3.04
N ASP A 162 17.30 11.98 3.57
CA ASP A 162 17.45 12.22 5.00
C ASP A 162 16.23 11.74 5.80
N ILE A 163 15.02 11.92 5.27
CA ILE A 163 13.78 11.35 5.83
C ILE A 163 13.85 9.82 5.83
N ALA A 164 14.33 9.19 4.76
CA ALA A 164 14.46 7.74 4.67
C ALA A 164 15.42 7.17 5.71
N LYS A 165 16.54 7.86 5.98
CA LYS A 165 17.47 7.49 7.07
C LYS A 165 16.77 7.54 8.43
N PHE A 166 16.01 8.60 8.69
CA PHE A 166 15.24 8.74 9.93
C PHE A 166 14.17 7.65 10.07
N LEU A 167 13.42 7.37 8.99
CA LEU A 167 12.43 6.31 8.94
C LEU A 167 13.03 4.93 9.17
N PHE A 168 14.24 4.67 8.68
CA PHE A 168 14.91 3.39 8.91
C PHE A 168 15.15 3.13 10.41
N ILE A 169 15.65 4.13 11.14
CA ILE A 169 15.83 4.03 12.59
C ILE A 169 14.48 3.85 13.28
N PHE A 170 13.45 4.59 12.85
CA PHE A 170 12.10 4.48 13.39
C PHE A 170 11.52 3.05 13.23
N PHE A 171 11.66 2.43 12.06
CA PHE A 171 11.20 1.06 11.83
C PHE A 171 11.97 0.01 12.64
N LEU A 172 13.28 0.21 12.87
CA LEU A 172 14.06 -0.67 13.75
C LEU A 172 13.53 -0.63 15.18
N VAL A 173 13.29 0.57 15.71
CA VAL A 173 12.72 0.75 17.05
C VAL A 173 11.32 0.11 17.13
N LEU A 174 10.45 0.39 16.16
CA LEU A 174 9.12 -0.21 16.10
C LEU A 174 9.14 -1.74 16.05
N THR A 175 10.03 -2.33 15.24
CA THR A 175 10.16 -3.78 15.14
C THR A 175 10.69 -4.39 16.44
N SER A 176 11.64 -3.72 17.11
CA SER A 176 12.12 -4.15 18.44
C SER A 176 10.99 -4.18 19.47
N PHE A 177 10.13 -3.16 19.49
CA PHE A 177 8.96 -3.12 20.36
C PHE A 177 7.92 -4.18 19.97
N ALA A 178 7.64 -4.37 18.67
CA ALA A 178 6.73 -5.40 18.20
C ALA A 178 7.20 -6.81 18.60
N CYS A 179 8.48 -7.12 18.47
CA CYS A 179 9.03 -8.40 18.92
C CYS A 179 8.93 -8.57 20.44
N GLY A 180 9.24 -7.53 21.23
CA GLY A 180 9.12 -7.56 22.69
C GLY A 180 7.68 -7.76 23.17
N LEU A 181 6.73 -7.05 22.57
CA LEU A 181 5.30 -7.22 22.84
C LEU A 181 4.80 -8.59 22.37
N ASN A 182 5.22 -9.05 21.20
CA ASN A 182 4.86 -10.39 20.71
C ASN A 182 5.33 -11.48 21.69
N GLN A 183 6.52 -11.35 22.26
CA GLN A 183 7.03 -12.31 23.24
C GLN A 183 6.31 -12.24 24.59
N LEU A 184 5.94 -11.03 25.04
CA LEU A 184 5.16 -10.84 26.25
C LEU A 184 3.74 -11.41 26.11
N TYR A 185 3.12 -11.14 24.97
CA TYR A 185 1.74 -11.52 24.67
C TYR A 185 1.60 -12.92 24.05
N TRP A 186 2.71 -13.61 23.74
CA TRP A 186 2.70 -14.96 23.16
C TRP A 186 1.91 -15.97 23.98
N TYR A 187 1.90 -15.81 25.30
CA TYR A 187 1.20 -16.70 26.23
C TYR A 187 -0.30 -16.40 26.37
N TYR A 188 -0.75 -15.25 25.87
CA TYR A 188 -2.16 -14.88 25.84
C TYR A 188 -2.71 -15.28 24.47
N ASP A 189 -3.60 -16.26 24.46
CA ASP A 189 -4.04 -16.97 23.26
C ASP A 189 -4.49 -16.00 22.16
N SER A 190 -3.86 -16.07 20.98
CA SER A 190 -4.26 -15.31 19.80
C SER A 190 -5.58 -15.80 19.21
N ASN A 191 -6.02 -17.01 19.59
CA ASN A 191 -7.30 -17.59 19.17
C ASN A 191 -8.47 -17.25 20.09
N THR A 192 -8.26 -16.42 21.13
CA THR A 192 -9.39 -15.91 21.91
C THR A 192 -10.20 -14.94 21.04
N GLU A 193 -11.39 -15.36 20.63
CA GLU A 193 -12.34 -14.54 19.91
C GLU A 193 -13.05 -13.61 20.90
N PHE A 194 -12.89 -12.30 20.70
CA PHE A 194 -13.53 -11.30 21.55
C PHE A 194 -14.78 -10.78 20.86
N CYS A 195 -15.94 -11.12 21.40
CA CYS A 195 -17.24 -10.70 20.90
C CYS A 195 -17.87 -9.65 21.83
N GLU A 196 -18.35 -8.55 21.27
CA GLU A 196 -19.13 -7.55 22.01
C GLU A 196 -20.55 -8.10 22.22
N THR A 197 -20.96 -8.37 23.46
CA THR A 197 -22.35 -8.74 23.76
C THR A 197 -23.18 -7.49 24.01
N LYS A 198 -24.18 -7.21 23.17
CA LYS A 198 -25.17 -6.15 23.41
C LYS A 198 -26.53 -6.74 23.71
N LEU A 199 -27.18 -6.21 24.75
CA LEU A 199 -28.57 -6.47 25.07
C LEU A 199 -29.46 -5.70 24.09
N VAL A 200 -30.10 -6.41 23.17
CA VAL A 200 -31.09 -5.85 22.25
C VAL A 200 -32.38 -6.61 22.47
N ALA A 201 -33.45 -5.88 22.82
CA ALA A 201 -34.79 -6.44 23.06
C ALA A 201 -34.86 -7.55 24.14
N GLY A 202 -33.99 -7.52 25.15
CA GLY A 202 -34.00 -8.50 26.25
C GLY A 202 -33.29 -9.83 25.94
N GLU A 203 -32.69 -9.98 24.76
CA GLU A 203 -31.80 -11.09 24.42
C GLU A 203 -30.34 -10.62 24.32
N ASN A 204 -29.42 -11.50 24.73
CA ASN A 204 -27.98 -11.28 24.62
C ASN A 204 -27.54 -11.62 23.19
N VAL A 205 -27.33 -10.60 22.35
CA VAL A 205 -26.83 -10.80 20.98
C VAL A 205 -25.32 -10.57 20.98
N THR A 206 -24.57 -11.58 20.56
CA THR A 206 -23.13 -11.46 20.27
C THR A 206 -22.95 -10.77 18.92
N LEU A 207 -22.26 -9.62 18.93
CA LEU A 207 -21.98 -8.83 17.75
C LEU A 207 -20.48 -8.55 17.68
N ASN A 208 -19.96 -8.43 16.46
CA ASN A 208 -18.60 -7.92 16.20
C ASN A 208 -17.46 -8.72 16.85
N CYS A 209 -17.42 -10.04 16.60
CA CYS A 209 -16.33 -10.90 17.02
C CYS A 209 -15.03 -10.58 16.27
N GLN A 210 -13.97 -10.29 17.03
CA GLN A 210 -12.64 -10.01 16.48
C GLN A 210 -11.61 -10.96 17.09
N TYR A 211 -10.75 -11.50 16.24
CA TYR A 211 -9.56 -12.23 16.67
C TYR A 211 -8.55 -11.26 17.26
N ASN A 212 -7.79 -11.71 18.25
CA ASN A 212 -6.69 -10.93 18.78
C ASN A 212 -5.66 -10.70 17.66
N PRO A 213 -5.42 -9.45 17.23
CA PRO A 213 -4.45 -9.21 16.16
C PRO A 213 -3.04 -9.55 16.65
N ASP A 214 -2.28 -10.28 15.83
CA ASP A 214 -0.85 -10.49 16.08
C ASP A 214 -0.15 -9.15 16.33
N ALA A 215 0.90 -9.13 17.16
CA ALA A 215 1.62 -7.89 17.51
C ALA A 215 2.07 -7.08 16.28
N PHE A 216 2.40 -7.77 15.18
CA PHE A 216 2.76 -7.15 13.90
C PHE A 216 1.55 -6.51 13.18
N MET A 217 0.37 -7.10 13.24
CA MET A 217 -0.86 -6.48 12.71
C MET A 217 -1.23 -5.24 13.51
N THR A 218 -1.07 -5.28 14.84
CA THR A 218 -1.25 -4.12 15.72
C THR A 218 -0.27 -3.00 15.37
N LEU A 219 0.99 -3.33 15.05
CA LEU A 219 1.98 -2.36 14.55
C LEU A 219 1.52 -1.70 13.23
N ILE A 220 0.98 -2.47 12.29
CA ILE A 220 0.47 -1.97 11.01
C ILE A 220 -0.72 -1.02 11.24
N PHE A 221 -1.63 -1.35 12.16
CA PHE A 221 -2.72 -0.46 12.55
C PHE A 221 -2.22 0.84 13.21
N ALA A 222 -1.22 0.75 14.09
CA ALA A 222 -0.60 1.90 14.73
C ALA A 222 0.05 2.83 13.68
N LEU A 223 0.82 2.28 12.74
CA LEU A 223 1.40 3.03 11.62
C LEU A 223 0.33 3.70 10.75
N ARG A 224 -0.79 3.02 10.50
CA ARG A 224 -1.94 3.57 9.75
C ARG A 224 -2.61 4.73 10.50
N SER A 225 -2.59 4.72 11.83
CA SER A 225 -3.13 5.80 12.66
C SER A 225 -2.25 7.06 12.60
N ILE A 226 -0.92 6.90 12.64
CA ILE A 226 0.05 7.99 12.48
C ILE A 226 -0.12 8.68 11.11
N GLY A 227 -0.33 7.90 10.04
CA GLY A 227 -0.54 8.44 8.69
C GLY A 227 -1.83 9.26 8.50
N LYS A 228 -2.81 9.15 9.42
CA LYS A 228 -4.05 9.93 9.38
C LYS A 228 -3.94 11.29 10.09
N GLY A 229 -2.74 11.72 10.48
CA GLY A 229 -2.53 12.98 11.20
C GLY A 229 -3.15 12.99 12.60
N ARG A 230 -3.58 11.82 13.09
CA ARG A 230 -3.93 11.64 14.49
C ARG A 230 -2.62 11.43 15.24
N VAL A 231 -2.45 12.18 16.32
CA VAL A 231 -1.28 12.13 17.20
C VAL A 231 -0.98 10.66 17.52
N ALA A 232 0.29 10.27 17.60
CA ALA A 232 0.71 8.90 17.93
C ALA A 232 -0.02 8.30 19.15
N THR A 233 -0.57 9.13 20.03
CA THR A 233 -1.50 8.76 21.11
C THR A 233 -2.72 7.95 20.64
N GLU A 234 -3.25 8.14 19.44
CA GLU A 234 -4.35 7.30 18.91
C GLU A 234 -3.88 5.98 18.29
N ALA A 235 -2.62 5.91 17.86
CA ALA A 235 -2.00 4.67 17.40
C ALA A 235 -1.78 3.71 18.57
N PHE A 236 -1.40 4.25 19.73
CA PHE A 236 -1.31 3.52 21.00
C PHE A 236 -2.69 3.34 21.67
N CYS A 237 -3.66 4.24 21.46
CA CYS A 237 -5.06 4.03 21.88
C CYS A 237 -5.75 2.91 21.08
N GLY A 238 -5.31 2.59 19.85
CA GLY A 238 -5.74 1.39 19.14
C GLY A 238 -5.39 0.09 19.89
N ILE A 239 -4.35 0.12 20.73
CA ILE A 239 -3.95 -0.95 21.64
C ILE A 239 -4.92 -1.03 22.84
N GLN A 240 -5.72 0.00 23.15
CA GLN A 240 -6.75 -0.05 24.22
C GLN A 240 -8.00 -0.87 23.85
N ASN A 241 -8.13 -1.34 22.61
CA ASN A 241 -9.12 -2.36 22.26
C ASN A 241 -8.56 -3.78 22.41
N LEU A 242 -7.35 -3.95 22.98
CA LEU A 242 -6.97 -5.24 23.55
C LEU A 242 -7.80 -5.46 24.83
N PRO A 243 -8.49 -6.60 24.94
CA PRO A 243 -9.28 -6.93 26.12
C PRO A 243 -8.36 -7.05 27.32
N SER A 244 -8.85 -6.58 28.46
CA SER A 244 -8.20 -6.80 29.75
C SER A 244 -7.83 -8.28 29.91
N PRO A 245 -6.59 -8.61 30.28
CA PRO A 245 -6.20 -10.00 30.50
C PRO A 245 -7.08 -10.64 31.59
N PRO A 246 -7.34 -11.96 31.51
CA PRO A 246 -8.15 -12.66 32.51
C PRO A 246 -7.52 -12.51 33.90
N GLU A 247 -8.39 -12.56 34.91
CA GLU A 247 -8.26 -12.31 36.35
C GLU A 247 -7.18 -13.14 37.10
N LYS A 248 -5.96 -13.27 36.55
CA LYS A 248 -4.77 -13.81 37.21
C LYS A 248 -3.62 -12.84 37.00
N LEU A 249 -3.57 -11.88 37.92
CA LEU A 249 -2.67 -10.73 37.95
C LEU A 249 -1.23 -11.18 38.27
N HIS A 250 -0.32 -11.12 37.30
CA HIS A 250 1.11 -11.11 37.57
C HIS A 250 1.57 -9.65 37.66
N THR A 251 1.78 -9.16 38.88
CA THR A 251 2.12 -7.76 39.21
C THR A 251 3.37 -7.23 38.48
N TYR A 252 4.28 -8.12 38.09
CA TYR A 252 5.53 -7.77 37.40
C TYR A 252 5.35 -7.46 35.91
N THR A 253 4.37 -8.08 35.25
CA THR A 253 4.07 -7.87 33.83
C THR A 253 3.45 -6.50 33.60
N GLU A 254 2.53 -6.07 34.47
CA GLU A 254 1.97 -4.71 34.50
C GLU A 254 3.00 -3.65 34.92
N LEU A 255 4.00 -4.01 35.72
CA LEU A 255 5.11 -3.11 36.09
C LEU A 255 5.99 -2.79 34.88
N PHE A 256 6.27 -3.76 34.02
CA PHE A 256 7.04 -3.54 32.79
C PHE A 256 6.28 -2.66 31.80
N GLU A 257 4.96 -2.90 31.67
CA GLU A 257 4.05 -2.10 30.84
C GLU A 257 3.92 -0.68 31.39
N SER A 258 3.69 -0.51 32.70
CA SER A 258 3.63 0.81 33.34
C SER A 258 4.97 1.55 33.27
N THR A 259 6.13 0.89 33.29
CA THR A 259 7.43 1.58 33.11
C THR A 259 7.63 2.11 31.69
N GLN A 260 7.11 1.42 30.66
CA GLN A 260 7.05 1.95 29.29
C GLN A 260 6.03 3.09 29.14
N PHE A 261 4.88 3.01 29.82
CA PHE A 261 3.83 4.04 29.83
C PHE A 261 4.10 5.22 30.79
N ILE A 262 5.03 5.11 31.76
CA ILE A 262 5.36 6.20 32.71
C ILE A 262 6.00 7.40 31.98
N ASN A 263 6.74 7.15 30.89
CA ASN A 263 7.21 8.23 30.00
C ASN A 263 6.05 8.95 29.29
N GLU A 264 4.90 8.29 29.09
CA GLU A 264 3.69 8.90 28.51
C GLU A 264 2.91 9.74 29.55
N LYS A 265 2.91 9.34 30.83
CA LYS A 265 2.31 10.15 31.92
C LYS A 265 3.08 11.45 32.20
N LEU A 266 4.40 11.46 32.05
CA LEU A 266 5.20 12.70 32.11
C LEU A 266 4.85 13.66 30.97
N CYS A 267 4.58 13.14 29.77
CA CYS A 267 4.19 13.93 28.60
C CYS A 267 2.76 14.52 28.73
N LEU A 268 1.81 13.77 29.31
CA LEU A 268 0.46 14.25 29.62
C LEU A 268 0.46 15.33 30.73
N GLN A 269 1.40 15.26 31.67
CA GLN A 269 1.60 16.30 32.69
C GLN A 269 2.11 17.61 32.08
N GLU A 270 3.11 17.58 31.19
CA GLU A 270 3.58 18.79 30.50
C GLU A 270 2.50 19.43 29.62
N LYS A 271 1.69 18.62 28.91
CA LYS A 271 0.58 19.14 28.09
C LYS A 271 -0.52 19.81 28.92
N LYS A 272 -0.79 19.31 30.13
CA LYS A 272 -1.73 19.95 31.06
C LYS A 272 -1.16 21.26 31.64
N LEU A 273 0.14 21.32 31.91
CA LEU A 273 0.83 22.52 32.39
C LEU A 273 0.91 23.63 31.32
N ALA A 274 1.12 23.27 30.05
CA ALA A 274 1.13 24.23 28.94
C ALA A 274 -0.26 24.82 28.61
N GLN A 275 -1.34 24.17 29.04
CA GLN A 275 -2.73 24.66 28.89
C GLN A 275 -3.25 25.42 30.11
N THR A 276 -2.46 25.52 31.19
CA THR A 276 -2.87 26.18 32.45
C THR A 276 -2.01 27.39 32.84
N LEU A 277 -1.00 27.77 32.06
CA LEU A 277 -0.41 29.10 32.19
C LEU A 277 -1.20 30.11 31.34
N PRO A 278 -1.65 31.23 31.94
CA PRO A 278 -2.44 32.26 31.26
C PRO A 278 -1.66 33.01 30.17
#